data_AF-A0A971ZHQ6-F1
#
_entry.id   AF-A0A971ZHQ6-F1
#
_cell.length_a   1.000
_cell.length_b   1.000
_cell.length_c   1.000
_cell.angle_alpha   90.00
_cell.angle_beta   90.00
_cell.angle_gamma   90.00
#
_symmetry.space_group_name_H-M   'P 1'
#
loop_
_entity.id
_entity.type
_entity.pdbx_description
1 polymer ?
#
loop_
_entity_poly.entity_id
_entity_poly.type
_entity_poly.pdbx_seq_one_letter_code
_entity_poly.pdbx_strand_id
1 'polypeptide(L)'
;MIGILKPEEKTTYQVMLIAYKRLDEKIKKLVTKYSVLNIKDKETLTVHANIMGSGASFNLNDRIKIYLSWFIEDIMEKLDEGYTLDIIEIHKSYGDTRKNFLEILNFEYEDDILILNELEI
;
A
#
# COMPACT_ATOMS: atom_id res chain seq x y z
N MET A 1 41.34 3.83 -18.11
CA MET A 1 40.39 2.92 -17.45
C MET A 1 39.36 3.80 -16.76
N ILE A 2 38.27 4.12 -17.46
CA ILE A 2 37.24 5.03 -16.95
C ILE A 2 36.21 4.12 -16.28
N GLY A 3 36.25 4.03 -14.95
CA GLY A 3 35.22 3.39 -14.17
C GLY A 3 33.95 4.21 -14.32
N ILE A 4 33.08 3.80 -15.23
CA ILE A 4 31.71 4.33 -15.31
C ILE A 4 31.05 3.90 -14.00
N LEU A 5 30.77 4.87 -13.13
CA LEU A 5 29.91 4.70 -11.96
C LEU A 5 28.64 3.97 -12.40
N LYS A 6 28.35 2.83 -11.76
CA LYS A 6 27.09 2.12 -11.93
C LYS A 6 25.94 3.11 -11.73
N PRO A 7 24.85 3.03 -12.51
CA PRO A 7 23.69 3.88 -12.31
C PRO A 7 23.22 3.74 -10.86
N GLU A 8 23.09 4.87 -10.17
CA GLU A 8 22.49 4.93 -8.85
C GLU A 8 21.10 4.29 -8.92
N GLU A 9 20.85 3.43 -7.94
CA GLU A 9 19.83 2.40 -7.91
C GLU A 9 18.45 2.94 -8.33
N LYS A 10 17.85 2.37 -9.37
CA LYS A 10 16.41 2.51 -9.63
C LYS A 10 15.67 1.99 -8.40
N THR A 11 15.30 2.89 -7.50
CA THR A 11 14.56 2.56 -6.29
C THR A 11 13.23 1.96 -6.70
N THR A 12 13.14 0.64 -6.66
CA THR A 12 11.92 -0.07 -7.06
C THR A 12 11.08 -0.27 -5.81
N TYR A 13 9.83 0.17 -5.83
CA TYR A 13 8.88 0.00 -4.75
C TYR A 13 7.81 -1.01 -5.18
N GLN A 14 7.46 -1.92 -4.28
CA GLN A 14 6.26 -2.73 -4.41
C GLN A 14 5.15 -2.08 -3.61
N VAL A 15 3.96 -1.94 -4.20
CA VAL A 15 2.79 -1.37 -3.57
C VAL A 15 1.69 -2.43 -3.54
N MET A 16 1.07 -2.59 -2.38
CA MET A 16 0.01 -3.57 -2.15
C MET A 16 -1.22 -2.88 -1.57
N LEU A 17 -2.40 -3.27 -2.04
CA LEU A 17 -3.67 -2.93 -1.40
C LEU A 17 -4.14 -4.11 -0.57
N ILE A 18 -4.30 -3.90 0.74
CA ILE A 18 -4.76 -4.93 1.67
C ILE A 18 -6.10 -4.50 2.25
N ALA A 19 -7.13 -5.32 2.08
CA ALA A 19 -8.39 -5.19 2.79
C ALA A 19 -8.41 -6.13 4.00
N TYR A 20 -8.95 -5.66 5.12
CA TYR A 20 -9.17 -6.52 6.29
C TYR A 20 -10.41 -6.13 7.10
N LYS A 21 -10.97 -7.10 7.82
CA LYS A 21 -12.07 -6.91 8.76
C LYS A 21 -11.88 -7.80 9.97
N ARG A 22 -12.41 -7.38 11.13
CA ARG A 22 -12.47 -8.21 12.36
C ARG A 22 -11.11 -8.77 12.83
N LEU A 23 -10.02 -8.02 12.66
CA LEU A 23 -8.70 -8.40 13.18
C LEU A 23 -8.54 -8.05 14.65
N ASP A 24 -7.81 -8.89 15.39
CA ASP A 24 -7.31 -8.51 16.71
C ASP A 24 -6.24 -7.40 16.60
N GLU A 25 -6.02 -6.68 17.69
CA GLU A 25 -5.09 -5.54 17.74
C GLU A 25 -3.63 -5.92 17.45
N LYS A 26 -3.23 -7.17 17.70
CA LYS A 26 -1.87 -7.62 17.43
C LYS A 26 -1.67 -7.83 15.92
N ILE A 27 -2.59 -8.52 15.27
CA ILE A 27 -2.54 -8.76 13.82
C ILE A 27 -2.72 -7.46 13.05
N LYS A 28 -3.66 -6.61 13.47
CA LYS A 28 -3.84 -5.27 12.89
C LYS A 28 -2.54 -4.47 12.89
N LYS A 29 -1.83 -4.42 14.02
CA LYS A 29 -0.52 -3.73 14.10
C LYS A 29 0.53 -4.30 13.16
N LEU A 30 0.48 -5.61 12.88
CA LEU A 30 1.42 -6.25 11.95
C LEU A 30 1.10 -5.86 10.50
N VAL A 31 -0.18 -5.88 10.12
CA VAL A 31 -0.65 -5.48 8.77
C VAL A 31 -0.38 -4.00 8.53
N THR A 32 -0.71 -3.12 9.48
CA THR A 32 -0.62 -1.65 9.28
C THR A 32 0.79 -1.10 9.46
N LYS A 33 1.78 -1.91 9.85
CA LYS A 33 3.13 -1.44 10.22
C LYS A 33 3.83 -0.62 9.14
N TYR A 34 3.59 -0.98 7.87
CA TYR A 34 4.18 -0.33 6.70
C TYR A 34 3.12 0.36 5.84
N SER A 35 1.95 0.64 6.43
CA SER A 35 0.91 1.38 5.74
C SER A 35 1.35 2.81 5.49
N VAL A 36 1.17 3.26 4.26
CA VAL A 36 1.31 4.66 3.86
C VAL A 36 -0.03 5.38 3.85
N LEU A 37 -1.13 4.63 3.76
CA LEU A 37 -2.48 5.17 3.84
C LEU A 37 -3.44 4.11 4.38
N ASN A 38 -4.18 4.46 5.44
CA ASN A 38 -5.28 3.67 5.98
C ASN A 38 -6.62 4.29 5.55
N ILE A 39 -7.49 3.51 4.93
CA ILE A 39 -8.75 3.92 4.34
C ILE A 39 -9.88 3.20 5.08
N LYS A 40 -10.58 3.92 5.94
CA LYS A 40 -11.68 3.38 6.76
C LYS A 40 -13.05 3.69 6.19
N ASP A 41 -13.13 4.71 5.35
CA ASP A 41 -14.37 5.27 4.82
C ASP A 41 -14.11 6.05 3.52
N LYS A 42 -15.20 6.38 2.83
CA LYS A 42 -15.17 7.18 1.59
C LYS A 42 -14.76 8.64 1.84
N GLU A 43 -14.87 9.13 3.07
CA GLU A 43 -14.43 10.49 3.44
C GLU A 43 -12.90 10.61 3.34
N THR A 44 -12.18 9.56 3.76
CA THR A 44 -10.72 9.45 3.64
C THR A 44 -10.26 9.67 2.19
N LEU A 45 -10.98 9.13 1.22
CA LEU A 45 -10.68 9.32 -0.21
C LEU A 45 -10.84 10.78 -0.65
N THR A 46 -11.87 11.45 -0.12
CA THR A 46 -12.17 12.86 -0.43
C THR A 46 -11.09 13.77 0.12
N VAL A 47 -10.57 13.49 1.32
CA VAL A 47 -9.45 14.25 1.91
C VAL A 47 -8.21 14.14 1.01
N HIS A 48 -7.83 12.95 0.57
CA HIS A 48 -6.63 12.74 -0.24
C HIS A 48 -6.76 13.24 -1.69
N ALA A 49 -7.96 13.25 -2.26
CA ALA A 49 -8.23 13.89 -3.55
C ALA A 49 -7.94 15.41 -3.53
N ASN A 50 -8.10 16.05 -2.37
CA ASN A 50 -7.98 17.51 -2.19
C ASN A 50 -6.60 17.99 -1.72
N ILE A 51 -5.67 17.09 -1.38
CA ILE A 51 -4.31 17.48 -0.97
C ILE A 51 -3.57 18.01 -2.21
N MET A 52 -3.12 19.26 -2.26
CA MET A 52 -2.29 19.74 -3.38
C MET A 52 -0.90 19.09 -3.33
N GLY A 53 -0.44 18.58 -4.47
CA GLY A 53 0.93 18.08 -4.61
C GLY A 53 1.92 19.25 -4.51
N SER A 54 3.10 19.01 -3.92
CA SER A 54 4.03 20.11 -3.61
C SER A 54 4.77 20.68 -4.83
N GLY A 55 4.62 20.07 -6.01
CA GLY A 55 5.19 20.51 -7.30
C GLY A 55 6.72 20.45 -7.41
N ALA A 56 7.44 20.40 -6.29
CA ALA A 56 8.90 20.50 -6.23
C ALA A 56 9.62 19.16 -6.04
N SER A 57 8.93 18.12 -5.55
CA SER A 57 9.47 16.77 -5.41
C SER A 57 8.32 15.74 -5.39
N PHE A 58 8.55 14.56 -5.98
CA PHE A 58 7.62 13.44 -5.97
C PHE A 58 7.55 12.84 -4.57
N ASN A 59 6.71 13.43 -3.71
CA ASN A 59 6.66 13.12 -2.29
C ASN A 59 5.65 12.00 -2.00
N LEU A 60 5.53 11.61 -0.73
CA LEU A 60 4.61 10.53 -0.33
C LEU A 60 3.14 10.82 -0.71
N ASN A 61 2.69 12.07 -0.63
CA ASN A 61 1.33 12.44 -1.00
C ASN A 61 1.09 12.30 -2.52
N ASP A 62 2.08 12.64 -3.34
CA ASP A 62 2.00 12.46 -4.79
C ASP A 62 1.91 10.97 -5.15
N ARG A 63 2.67 10.12 -4.44
CA ARG A 63 2.59 8.66 -4.58
C ARG A 63 1.25 8.09 -4.15
N ILE A 64 0.77 8.47 -2.98
CA ILE A 64 -0.53 8.04 -2.46
C ILE A 64 -1.66 8.35 -3.45
N LYS A 65 -1.65 9.53 -4.08
CA LYS A 65 -2.65 9.86 -5.11
C LYS A 65 -2.62 8.91 -6.30
N ILE A 66 -1.44 8.53 -6.76
CA ILE A 66 -1.28 7.58 -7.85
C ILE A 66 -1.81 6.21 -7.41
N TYR A 67 -1.46 5.75 -6.20
CA TYR A 67 -1.94 4.47 -5.69
C TYR A 67 -3.46 4.44 -5.56
N LEU A 68 -4.05 5.52 -5.04
CA LEU A 68 -5.49 5.69 -4.99
C LEU A 68 -6.12 5.63 -6.38
N SER A 69 -5.51 6.24 -7.40
CA SER A 69 -6.03 6.16 -8.77
C SER A 69 -6.02 4.76 -9.36
N TRP A 70 -5.02 3.93 -8.99
CA TRP A 70 -4.92 2.55 -9.45
C TRP A 70 -5.89 1.61 -8.76
N PHE A 71 -6.21 1.89 -7.50
CA PHE A 71 -6.96 1.00 -6.62
C PHE A 71 -8.38 1.46 -6.34
N ILE A 72 -8.84 2.55 -6.96
CA ILE A 72 -10.09 3.21 -6.56
C ILE A 72 -11.32 2.28 -6.65
N GLU A 73 -11.38 1.42 -7.66
CA GLU A 73 -12.48 0.47 -7.85
C GLU A 73 -12.49 -0.58 -6.73
N ASP A 74 -11.35 -1.24 -6.51
CA ASP A 74 -11.15 -2.24 -5.44
C ASP A 74 -11.44 -1.65 -4.05
N ILE A 75 -10.99 -0.42 -3.81
CA ILE A 75 -11.24 0.30 -2.55
C ILE A 75 -12.73 0.52 -2.34
N MET A 76 -13.43 1.04 -3.35
CA MET A 76 -14.85 1.36 -3.23
C MET A 76 -15.70 0.10 -3.01
N GLU A 77 -15.40 -0.98 -3.74
CA GLU A 77 -16.07 -2.27 -3.58
C GLU A 77 -15.90 -2.80 -2.15
N LYS A 78 -14.66 -2.87 -1.64
CA LYS A 78 -14.40 -3.46 -0.31
C LYS A 78 -14.84 -2.59 0.84
N LEU A 79 -14.87 -1.26 0.69
CA LEU A 79 -15.50 -0.38 1.67
C LEU A 79 -17.00 -0.66 1.78
N ASP A 80 -17.70 -0.91 0.67
CA ASP A 80 -19.13 -1.26 0.67
C ASP A 80 -19.40 -2.64 1.29
N GLU A 81 -18.43 -3.56 1.23
CA GLU A 81 -18.44 -4.85 1.95
C GLU A 81 -18.07 -4.74 3.45
N GLY A 82 -17.70 -3.54 3.93
CA GLY A 82 -17.38 -3.28 5.34
C GLY A 82 -15.93 -3.59 5.74
N TYR A 83 -15.02 -3.68 4.78
CA TYR A 83 -13.58 -3.80 5.05
C TYR A 83 -12.95 -2.44 5.36
N THR A 84 -11.87 -2.47 6.14
CA THR A 84 -10.88 -1.39 6.18
C THR A 84 -9.76 -1.74 5.20
N LEU A 85 -9.19 -0.74 4.52
CA LEU A 85 -8.09 -0.97 3.59
C LEU A 85 -6.82 -0.24 4.02
N ASP A 86 -5.67 -0.82 3.70
CA ASP A 86 -4.37 -0.17 3.81
C ASP A 86 -3.61 -0.28 2.48
N ILE A 87 -3.01 0.82 2.07
CA ILE A 87 -2.00 0.84 1.02
C ILE A 87 -0.64 0.68 1.69
N ILE A 88 0.10 -0.35 1.30
CA ILE A 88 1.41 -0.67 1.85
C ILE A 88 2.46 -0.44 0.78
N GLU A 89 3.49 0.34 1.11
CA GLU A 89 4.65 0.57 0.23
C GLU A 89 5.87 -0.15 0.80
N ILE A 90 6.43 -1.08 0.03
CA ILE A 90 7.58 -1.89 0.43
C ILE A 90 8.75 -1.60 -0.51
N HIS A 91 9.84 -1.12 0.07
CA HIS A 91 11.09 -0.93 -0.65
C HIS A 91 11.72 -2.29 -1.01
N LYS A 92 12.15 -2.46 -2.28
CA LYS A 92 12.63 -3.75 -2.81
C LYS A 92 13.80 -4.36 -2.06
N SER A 93 14.71 -3.56 -1.49
CA SER A 93 15.79 -4.05 -0.61
C SER A 93 15.30 -4.83 0.62
N TYR A 94 14.01 -4.73 0.96
CA TYR A 94 13.36 -5.48 2.03
C TYR A 94 12.15 -6.30 1.54
N GLY A 95 11.94 -6.38 0.22
CA GLY A 95 10.70 -6.79 -0.45
C GLY A 95 10.28 -8.22 -0.12
N ASP A 96 11.19 -9.18 -0.35
CA ASP A 96 10.83 -10.60 -0.34
C ASP A 96 10.32 -11.09 1.02
N THR A 97 10.98 -10.71 2.12
CA THR A 97 10.55 -11.18 3.46
C THR A 97 9.22 -10.54 3.89
N ARG A 98 8.95 -9.30 3.47
CA ARG A 98 7.75 -8.56 3.88
C ARG A 98 6.54 -8.96 3.06
N LYS A 99 6.71 -9.15 1.75
CA LYS A 99 5.68 -9.72 0.88
C LYS A 99 5.27 -11.10 1.38
N ASN A 100 6.24 -12.01 1.57
CA ASN A 100 5.96 -13.36 2.06
C ASN A 100 5.20 -13.34 3.39
N PHE A 101 5.51 -12.41 4.29
CA PHE A 101 4.78 -12.28 5.55
C PHE A 101 3.31 -11.90 5.36
N LEU A 102 3.02 -10.94 4.46
CA LEU A 102 1.65 -10.52 4.17
C LEU A 102 0.87 -11.61 3.42
N GLU A 103 1.53 -12.34 2.53
CA GLU A 103 0.95 -13.51 1.86
C GLU A 103 0.61 -14.64 2.85
N ILE A 104 1.46 -14.88 3.85
CA ILE A 104 1.17 -15.84 4.93
C ILE A 104 -0.07 -15.38 5.71
N LEU A 105 -0.17 -14.09 6.06
CA LEU A 105 -1.35 -13.58 6.75
C LEU A 105 -2.62 -13.69 5.89
N ASN A 106 -2.54 -13.40 4.60
CA ASN A 106 -3.64 -13.58 3.66
C ASN A 106 -4.09 -15.06 3.60
N PHE A 107 -3.14 -16.01 3.61
CA PHE A 107 -3.44 -17.44 3.64
C PHE A 107 -4.03 -17.90 4.98
N GLU A 108 -3.54 -17.38 6.11
CA GLU A 108 -4.01 -17.79 7.44
C GLU A 108 -5.38 -17.18 7.79
N TYR A 109 -5.70 -16.02 7.22
CA TYR A 109 -6.89 -15.23 7.55
C TYR A 109 -7.77 -14.96 6.33
N GLU A 110 -7.83 -15.88 5.36
CA GLU A 110 -8.44 -15.77 4.01
C GLU A 110 -9.60 -14.76 3.88
N ASP A 111 -10.66 -14.88 4.69
CA ASP A 111 -11.84 -14.01 4.57
C ASP A 111 -11.69 -12.63 5.25
N ASP A 112 -10.74 -12.53 6.18
CA ASP A 112 -10.53 -11.38 7.06
C ASP A 112 -9.29 -10.56 6.67
N ILE A 113 -8.38 -11.07 5.82
CA ILE A 113 -7.27 -10.34 5.19
C ILE A 113 -7.20 -10.73 3.70
N LEU A 114 -7.30 -9.74 2.83
CA LEU A 114 -7.28 -9.89 1.38
C LEU A 114 -6.22 -8.98 0.77
N ILE A 115 -5.24 -9.55 0.06
CA ILE A 115 -4.37 -8.80 -0.85
C ILE A 115 -5.11 -8.67 -2.18
N LEU A 116 -5.52 -7.45 -2.51
CA LEU A 116 -6.38 -7.20 -3.67
C LEU A 116 -5.57 -6.93 -4.95
N ASN A 117 -4.45 -6.23 -4.80
CA ASN A 117 -3.67 -5.76 -5.95
C ASN A 117 -2.21 -5.54 -5.58
N GLU A 118 -1.31 -5.75 -6.54
CA GLU A 118 0.14 -5.59 -6.39
C GLU A 118 0.73 -4.89 -7.61
N LEU A 119 1.54 -3.86 -7.38
CA LEU A 119 2.23 -3.12 -8.44
C LEU A 119 3.70 -2.88 -8.08
N GLU A 120 4.58 -2.97 -9.07
CA GLU A 120 6.02 -2.66 -8.96
C GLU A 120 6.31 -1.38 -9.74
N ILE A 121 7.00 -0.42 -9.10
CA ILE A 121 7.28 0.94 -9.62
C ILE A 121 8.77 1.22 -9.58
#